data_AF-A0AAE1AR28-F1
#
_entry.id   AF-A0AAE1AR28-F1
#
_cell.length_a   1.000
_cell.length_b   1.000
_cell.length_c   1.000
_cell.angle_alpha   90.00
_cell.angle_beta   90.00
_cell.angle_gamma   90.00
#
_symmetry.space_group_name_H-M   'P 1'
#
loop_
_entity.id
_entity.type
_entity.pdbx_description
1 polymer ?
#
loop_
_entity_poly.entity_id
_entity_poly.type
_entity_poly.pdbx_seq_one_letter_code
_entity_poly.pdbx_strand_id
1 'polypeptide(L)'
;MSNIATGEIVGSTGSQSNIATGEIVGSTVPQSNIATGEIVGSTGSQSNIATGEIVGSTGSQSNIATGEIVGSTVPQSNIATGEIVGSTVPQSNIATGEIVGSTVPQSNIATGEIVGSTVPQSSIATGEIVGSTVPQSNIATGEIVGSTGSQSNIATGEIVGSTVPQSSIATGEIVAFHRPRFSKFDL
;
A
#
# COMPACT_ATOMS: atom_id res chain seq x y z
N MET A 1 0.30 10.97 30.05
CA MET A 1 0.37 11.63 28.74
C MET A 1 1.55 12.58 28.78
N SER A 2 2.49 12.44 27.84
CA SER A 2 3.69 13.26 27.76
C SER A 2 3.54 14.28 26.64
N ASN A 3 3.87 15.55 26.89
CA ASN A 3 3.88 16.60 25.86
C ASN A 3 5.33 17.02 25.63
N ILE A 4 5.83 16.83 24.41
CA ILE A 4 7.23 17.07 24.05
C ILE A 4 7.24 18.06 22.88
N ALA A 5 7.86 19.21 23.08
CA ALA A 5 8.00 20.20 22.01
C ALA A 5 9.02 19.71 20.96
N THR A 6 10.20 19.29 21.42
CA THR A 6 11.27 18.77 20.59
C THR A 6 12.01 17.65 21.32
N GLY A 7 12.29 16.53 20.67
CA GLY A 7 13.21 15.53 21.23
C GLY A 7 13.00 14.10 20.76
N GLU A 8 13.80 13.20 21.32
CA GLU A 8 13.76 11.76 21.09
C GLU A 8 13.15 11.05 22.31
N ILE A 9 12.29 10.06 22.06
CA ILE A 9 11.79 9.14 23.09
C ILE A 9 12.37 7.75 22.82
N VAL A 10 13.13 7.21 23.77
CA VAL A 10 13.70 5.86 23.66
C VAL A 10 13.00 4.88 24.60
N GLY A 11 12.57 3.73 24.06
CA GLY A 11 12.21 2.54 24.84
C GLY A 11 10.85 2.55 25.54
N SER A 12 9.90 3.38 25.11
CA SER A 12 8.68 3.61 25.90
C SER A 12 7.68 2.45 25.86
N THR A 13 7.48 1.79 27.00
CA THR A 13 6.22 1.12 27.33
C THR A 13 5.40 2.00 28.28
N GLY A 14 4.21 2.43 27.84
CA GLY A 14 3.16 2.97 28.72
C GLY A 14 3.02 4.51 28.78
N SER A 15 1.84 4.98 28.35
CA SER A 15 1.31 6.36 28.24
C SER A 15 1.36 6.98 26.84
N GLN A 16 0.27 7.66 26.46
CA GLN A 16 0.15 8.42 25.21
C GLN A 16 1.15 9.58 25.15
N SER A 17 1.72 9.85 23.98
CA SER A 17 2.64 10.97 23.75
C SER A 17 2.08 11.95 22.72
N ASN A 18 2.24 13.25 22.97
CA ASN A 18 2.05 14.32 21.98
C ASN A 18 3.41 14.97 21.72
N ILE A 19 3.88 14.94 20.48
CA ILE A 19 5.20 15.43 20.07
C ILE A 19 5.00 16.46 18.97
N ALA A 20 5.51 17.69 19.16
CA ALA A 20 5.47 18.69 18.09
C ALA A 20 6.54 18.40 17.03
N THR A 21 7.78 18.15 17.45
CA THR A 21 8.84 17.68 16.56
C THR A 21 9.68 16.62 17.24
N GLY A 22 9.96 15.49 16.60
CA GLY A 22 10.83 14.51 17.24
C GLY A 22 10.80 13.12 16.67
N GLU A 23 11.46 12.22 17.38
CA GLU A 23 11.58 10.82 17.02
C GLU A 23 11.14 9.92 18.18
N ILE A 24 10.49 8.80 17.88
CA ILE A 24 10.25 7.74 18.85
C ILE A 24 10.98 6.48 18.40
N VAL A 25 11.92 6.01 19.21
CA VAL A 25 12.70 4.79 18.96
C VAL A 25 12.36 3.73 19.99
N GLY A 26 11.89 2.56 19.55
CA GLY A 26 11.64 1.47 20.48
C GLY A 26 11.07 0.21 19.85
N SER A 27 11.30 -0.93 20.51
CA SER A 27 10.69 -2.21 20.09
C SER A 27 9.16 -2.17 20.16
N THR A 28 8.60 -1.44 21.13
CA THR A 28 7.17 -1.15 21.25
C THR A 28 6.94 0.34 21.36
N VAL A 29 6.08 0.89 20.51
CA VAL A 29 5.74 2.32 20.47
C VAL A 29 4.31 2.52 21.02
N PRO A 30 4.12 3.41 22.01
CA PRO A 30 2.81 3.71 22.58
C PRO A 30 1.98 4.55 21.62
N GLN A 31 0.71 4.75 21.95
CA GLN A 31 -0.14 5.64 21.17
C GLN A 31 0.46 7.05 21.11
N SER A 32 0.61 7.59 19.91
CA SER A 32 1.36 8.84 19.70
C SER A 32 0.64 9.77 18.72
N ASN A 33 0.64 11.06 19.03
CA ASN A 33 0.32 12.13 18.09
C ASN A 33 1.61 12.92 17.81
N ILE A 34 2.07 12.95 16.57
CA ILE A 34 3.31 13.60 16.16
C ILE A 34 2.98 14.63 15.08
N ALA A 35 3.30 15.90 15.29
CA ALA A 35 3.10 16.91 14.25
C ALA A 35 4.17 16.79 13.15
N THR A 36 5.44 16.66 13.52
CA THR A 36 6.53 16.38 12.58
C THR A 36 7.50 15.38 13.19
N GLY A 37 7.83 14.29 12.51
CA GLY A 37 8.76 13.35 13.11
C GLY A 37 8.81 11.96 12.51
N GLU A 38 9.54 11.10 13.20
CA GLU A 38 9.75 9.71 12.79
C GLU A 38 9.39 8.76 13.94
N ILE A 39 8.87 7.59 13.57
CA ILE A 39 8.73 6.47 14.49
C ILE A 39 9.58 5.32 13.97
N VAL A 40 10.61 4.94 14.73
CA VAL A 40 11.44 3.77 14.44
C VAL A 40 11.11 2.68 15.45
N GLY A 41 10.46 1.60 15.00
CA GLY A 41 10.09 0.54 15.94
C GLY A 41 9.51 -0.74 15.36
N SER A 42 9.58 -1.80 16.14
CA SER A 42 9.19 -3.14 15.68
C SER A 42 7.69 -3.38 15.84
N THR A 43 7.04 -2.85 16.89
CA THR A 43 5.62 -3.02 17.20
C THR A 43 4.97 -1.70 17.59
N GLY A 44 4.07 -1.17 16.76
CA GLY A 44 3.34 0.06 17.06
C GLY A 44 1.96 -0.14 17.70
N SER A 45 1.60 0.72 18.64
CA SER A 45 0.19 1.08 18.91
C SER A 45 -0.34 2.05 17.85
N GLN A 46 -1.58 2.54 17.97
CA GLN A 46 -2.16 3.54 17.07
C GLN A 46 -1.32 4.84 17.03
N SER A 47 -0.90 5.28 15.85
CA SER A 47 -0.12 6.51 15.67
C SER A 47 -0.80 7.48 14.71
N ASN A 48 -0.83 8.77 15.06
CA ASN A 48 -1.26 9.85 14.19
C ASN A 48 -0.07 10.77 13.90
N ILE A 49 0.33 10.91 12.64
CA ILE A 49 1.47 11.72 12.23
C ILE A 49 0.99 12.75 11.19
N ALA A 50 1.20 14.04 11.44
CA ALA A 50 0.85 15.05 10.43
C ALA A 50 1.89 15.08 9.30
N THR A 51 3.17 15.07 9.64
CA THR A 51 4.26 14.94 8.65
C THR A 51 5.34 14.02 9.18
N GLY A 52 5.72 12.98 8.45
CA GLY A 52 6.75 12.09 8.99
C GLY A 52 6.87 10.71 8.37
N GLU A 53 7.65 9.87 9.03
CA GLU A 53 7.94 8.52 8.58
C GLU A 53 7.67 7.50 9.71
N ILE A 54 7.26 6.29 9.32
CA ILE A 54 7.25 5.13 10.22
C ILE A 54 8.14 4.06 9.62
N VAL A 55 9.24 3.74 10.31
CA VAL A 55 10.17 2.67 9.94
C VAL A 55 9.97 1.50 10.91
N GLY A 56 9.49 0.35 10.44
CA GLY A 56 9.13 -0.70 11.37
C GLY A 56 8.56 -2.00 10.81
N SER A 57 8.44 -3.00 11.69
CA SER A 57 8.17 -4.38 11.26
C SER A 57 6.75 -4.86 11.51
N THR A 58 5.96 -4.20 12.37
CA THR A 58 4.55 -4.55 12.68
C THR A 58 3.87 -3.44 13.52
N GLY A 59 2.54 -3.34 13.48
CA GLY A 59 1.79 -2.41 14.34
C GLY A 59 0.28 -2.46 14.14
N SER A 60 -0.45 -1.86 15.08
CA SER A 60 -1.92 -1.95 15.13
C SER A 60 -2.58 -1.17 13.99
N GLN A 61 -2.37 0.15 13.89
CA GLN A 61 -2.83 1.04 12.79
C GLN A 61 -2.05 2.37 12.79
N SER A 62 -1.89 3.02 11.62
CA SER A 62 -1.27 4.35 11.51
C SER A 62 -2.09 5.30 10.63
N ASN A 63 -2.25 6.56 11.05
CA ASN A 63 -2.81 7.62 10.23
C ASN A 63 -1.73 8.67 9.94
N ILE A 64 -1.43 8.92 8.67
CA ILE A 64 -0.40 9.87 8.26
C ILE A 64 -1.02 10.89 7.30
N ALA A 65 -0.88 12.19 7.57
CA ALA A 65 -1.34 13.20 6.62
C ALA A 65 -0.35 13.36 5.46
N THR A 66 0.95 13.44 5.75
CA THR A 66 2.00 13.44 4.72
C THR A 66 3.19 12.60 5.17
N GLY A 67 3.62 11.61 4.40
CA GLY A 67 4.74 10.79 4.86
C GLY A 67 4.92 9.44 4.20
N GLU A 68 5.74 8.61 4.84
CA GLU A 68 6.09 7.28 4.36
C GLU A 68 5.96 6.24 5.47
N ILE A 69 5.64 5.00 5.09
CA ILE A 69 5.73 3.83 5.98
C ILE A 69 6.64 2.79 5.32
N VAL A 70 7.76 2.47 5.96
CA VAL A 70 8.73 1.48 5.48
C VAL A 70 8.82 0.30 6.42
N GLY A 71 8.73 -0.92 5.90
CA GLY A 71 8.76 -2.10 6.77
C GLY A 71 8.77 -3.45 6.08
N SER A 72 9.20 -4.50 6.77
CA SER A 72 9.02 -5.87 6.25
C SER A 72 7.54 -6.26 6.19
N THR A 73 6.80 -5.93 7.25
CA THR A 73 5.34 -6.06 7.34
C THR A 73 4.81 -4.75 7.88
N VAL A 74 4.30 -3.90 7.00
CA VAL A 74 3.79 -2.59 7.41
C VAL A 74 2.45 -2.75 8.16
N PRO A 75 2.11 -1.82 9.07
CA PRO A 75 0.80 -1.82 9.72
C PRO A 75 -0.33 -1.47 8.74
N GLN A 76 -1.58 -1.74 9.15
CA GLN A 76 -2.72 -1.11 8.48
C GLN A 76 -2.58 0.41 8.55
N SER A 77 -2.90 1.11 7.47
CA SER A 77 -2.67 2.56 7.44
C SER A 77 -3.71 3.34 6.64
N ASN A 78 -3.92 4.59 7.05
CA ASN A 78 -4.58 5.61 6.24
C ASN A 78 -3.58 6.75 5.98
N ILE A 79 -3.29 7.03 4.71
CA ILE A 79 -2.35 8.07 4.31
C ILE A 79 -3.04 9.08 3.40
N ALA A 80 -2.99 10.38 3.71
CA ALA A 80 -3.53 11.38 2.80
C ALA A 80 -2.59 11.63 1.61
N THR A 81 -1.29 11.79 1.85
CA THR A 81 -0.29 11.87 0.80
C THR A 81 0.97 11.12 1.20
N GLY A 82 1.43 10.16 0.39
CA GLY A 82 2.60 9.40 0.79
C GLY A 82 2.79 8.04 0.16
N GLU A 83 3.80 7.34 0.65
CA GLU A 83 4.19 6.02 0.14
C GLU A 83 4.17 4.97 1.24
N ILE A 84 3.90 3.72 0.86
CA ILE A 84 4.07 2.55 1.71
C ILE A 84 5.00 1.57 1.02
N VAL A 85 6.13 1.27 1.64
CA VAL A 85 7.12 0.32 1.12
C VAL A 85 7.25 -0.87 2.07
N GLY A 86 6.94 -2.08 1.60
CA GLY A 86 7.21 -3.26 2.40
C GLY A 86 6.95 -4.61 1.76
N SER A 87 7.57 -5.66 2.29
CA SER A 87 7.40 -7.01 1.72
C SER A 87 5.94 -7.48 1.79
N THR A 88 5.25 -7.18 2.90
CA THR A 88 3.81 -7.41 3.06
C THR A 88 3.12 -6.12 3.49
N VAL A 89 2.20 -5.64 2.65
CA VAL A 89 1.40 -4.43 2.92
C VAL A 89 -0.04 -4.81 3.17
N PRO A 90 -0.49 -4.97 4.43
CA PRO A 90 -1.90 -5.23 4.74
C PRO A 90 -2.79 -4.04 4.34
N GLN A 91 -4.08 -4.13 4.69
CA GLN A 91 -5.10 -3.15 4.33
C GLN A 91 -4.63 -1.70 4.52
N SER A 92 -4.56 -0.97 3.41
CA SER A 92 -4.13 0.43 3.39
C SER A 92 -5.05 1.29 2.52
N ASN A 93 -5.32 2.50 2.99
CA ASN A 93 -6.07 3.50 2.24
C ASN A 93 -5.17 4.72 1.99
N ILE A 94 -4.97 5.10 0.73
CA ILE A 94 -4.15 6.25 0.35
C ILE A 94 -4.98 7.22 -0.50
N ALA A 95 -5.03 8.51 -0.14
CA ALA A 95 -5.68 9.49 -1.01
C ALA A 95 -4.79 9.85 -2.22
N THR A 96 -3.50 10.10 -2.00
CA THR A 96 -2.53 10.30 -3.09
C THR A 96 -1.21 9.62 -2.79
N GLY A 97 -0.72 8.76 -3.69
CA GLY A 97 0.61 8.18 -3.60
C GLY A 97 0.67 6.69 -3.92
N GLU A 98 1.65 6.00 -3.37
CA GLU A 98 2.10 4.70 -3.86
C GLU A 98 2.14 3.61 -2.79
N ILE A 99 1.91 2.36 -3.21
CA ILE A 99 2.17 1.18 -2.40
C ILE A 99 3.10 0.26 -3.16
N VAL A 100 4.27 -0.02 -2.60
CA VAL A 100 5.26 -0.93 -3.16
C VAL A 100 5.46 -2.12 -2.22
N GLY A 101 5.18 -3.33 -2.70
CA GLY A 101 5.40 -4.51 -1.89
C GLY A 101 5.32 -5.85 -2.59
N SER A 102 5.89 -6.90 -2.00
CA SER A 102 5.79 -8.24 -2.62
C SER A 102 4.36 -8.77 -2.59
N THR A 103 3.65 -8.53 -1.48
CA THR A 103 2.23 -8.91 -1.31
C THR A 103 1.42 -7.73 -0.78
N VAL A 104 0.38 -7.34 -1.52
CA VAL A 104 -0.53 -6.24 -1.17
C VAL A 104 -1.97 -6.77 -1.17
N PRO A 105 -2.46 -7.39 -0.06
CA PRO A 105 -3.70 -8.15 -0.02
C PRO A 105 -4.95 -7.31 -0.32
N GLN A 106 -4.98 -6.08 0.19
CA GLN A 106 -6.13 -5.18 0.07
C GLN A 106 -5.66 -3.74 0.10
N SER A 107 -6.01 -2.93 -0.90
CA SER A 107 -5.67 -1.50 -0.89
C SER A 107 -6.67 -0.65 -1.67
N ASN A 108 -6.94 0.54 -1.14
CA ASN A 108 -7.78 1.56 -1.78
C ASN A 108 -6.95 2.82 -2.00
N ILE A 109 -6.78 3.24 -3.26
CA ILE A 109 -6.05 4.46 -3.61
C ILE A 109 -6.96 5.41 -4.40
N ALA A 110 -7.06 6.68 -4.01
CA ALA A 110 -7.80 7.64 -4.85
C ALA A 110 -6.96 8.09 -6.06
N THR A 111 -5.68 8.41 -5.87
CA THR A 111 -4.76 8.69 -6.97
C THR A 111 -3.38 8.10 -6.73
N GLY A 112 -2.87 7.31 -7.67
CA GLY A 112 -1.50 6.78 -7.64
C GLY A 112 -1.42 5.30 -8.00
N GLU A 113 -0.41 4.60 -7.47
CA GLU A 113 -0.01 3.30 -8.00
C GLU A 113 0.13 2.22 -6.91
N ILE A 114 -0.16 0.97 -7.28
CA ILE A 114 0.18 -0.22 -6.49
C ILE A 114 1.15 -1.08 -7.30
N VAL A 115 2.36 -1.26 -6.79
CA VAL A 115 3.37 -2.16 -7.35
C VAL A 115 3.55 -3.37 -6.45
N GLY A 116 3.28 -4.57 -6.97
CA GLY A 116 3.63 -5.77 -6.24
C GLY A 116 3.51 -7.09 -6.96
N SER A 117 4.29 -8.09 -6.52
CA SER A 117 4.25 -9.42 -7.15
C SER A 117 2.85 -10.04 -7.08
N THR A 118 2.15 -9.87 -5.96
CA THR A 118 0.78 -10.35 -5.75
C THR A 118 -0.11 -9.24 -5.18
N VAL A 119 -1.16 -8.87 -5.92
CA VAL A 119 -2.14 -7.84 -5.55
C VAL A 119 -3.55 -8.45 -5.64
N PRO A 120 -4.00 -9.21 -4.62
CA PRO A 120 -5.26 -9.96 -4.65
C PRO A 120 -6.50 -9.10 -4.84
N GLN A 121 -6.58 -7.97 -4.14
CA GLN A 121 -7.74 -7.10 -4.14
C GLN A 121 -7.31 -5.64 -4.06
N SER A 122 -7.72 -4.84 -5.04
CA SER A 122 -7.40 -3.40 -5.06
C SER A 122 -8.46 -2.57 -5.74
N SER A 123 -8.60 -1.33 -5.27
CA SER A 123 -9.47 -0.33 -5.88
C SER A 123 -8.69 0.97 -6.06
N ILE A 124 -8.59 1.45 -7.30
CA ILE A 124 -7.94 2.75 -7.61
C ILE A 124 -8.92 3.66 -8.36
N ALA A 125 -9.10 4.90 -7.92
CA ALA A 125 -9.92 5.84 -8.70
C ALA A 125 -9.14 6.38 -9.92
N THR A 126 -7.88 6.76 -9.75
CA THR A 126 -7.00 7.13 -10.87
C THR A 126 -5.58 6.62 -10.68
N GLY A 127 -5.05 5.87 -11.65
CA GLY A 127 -3.66 5.42 -11.65
C GLY A 127 -3.49 3.95 -12.04
N GLU A 128 -2.50 3.28 -11.48
CA GLU A 128 -1.99 2.02 -12.02
C GLU A 128 -1.88 0.90 -10.98
N ILE A 129 -2.10 -0.34 -11.42
CA ILE A 129 -1.72 -1.54 -10.66
C ILE A 129 -0.74 -2.34 -11.50
N VAL A 130 0.48 -2.50 -10.98
CA VAL A 130 1.51 -3.34 -11.59
C VAL A 130 1.74 -4.57 -10.73
N GLY A 131 1.50 -5.76 -11.28
CA GLY A 131 1.81 -6.98 -10.55
C GLY A 131 1.80 -8.27 -11.34
N SER A 132 2.54 -9.27 -10.88
CA SER A 132 2.55 -10.57 -11.58
C SER A 132 1.19 -11.28 -11.48
N THR A 133 0.52 -11.16 -10.34
CA THR A 133 -0.79 -11.77 -10.06
C THR A 133 -1.77 -10.76 -9.50
N VAL A 134 -2.82 -10.44 -10.27
CA VAL A 134 -3.84 -9.42 -9.98
C VAL A 134 -5.26 -10.00 -10.18
N PRO A 135 -5.74 -10.87 -9.26
CA PRO A 135 -6.95 -11.65 -9.47
C PRO A 135 -8.27 -10.89 -9.29
N GLN A 136 -8.29 -9.73 -8.64
CA GLN A 136 -9.47 -8.86 -8.53
C GLN A 136 -9.05 -7.39 -8.35
N SER A 137 -9.41 -6.54 -9.31
CA SER A 137 -9.12 -5.11 -9.23
C SER A 137 -10.18 -4.26 -9.89
N ASN A 138 -10.44 -3.10 -9.31
CA ASN A 138 -11.33 -2.10 -9.89
C ASN A 138 -10.56 -0.78 -10.08
N ILE A 139 -10.49 -0.28 -11.32
CA ILE A 139 -9.92 1.04 -11.62
C ILE A 139 -10.96 1.92 -12.32
N ALA A 140 -11.17 3.15 -11.85
CA ALA A 140 -12.04 4.08 -12.60
C ALA A 140 -11.31 4.68 -13.81
N THR A 141 -10.06 5.12 -13.65
CA THR A 141 -9.22 5.57 -14.77
C THR A 141 -7.77 5.12 -14.62
N GLY A 142 -7.22 4.43 -15.61
CA GLY A 142 -5.80 4.05 -15.66
C GLY A 142 -5.57 2.61 -16.07
N GLU A 143 -4.52 1.98 -15.54
CA GLU A 143 -3.96 0.76 -16.13
C GLU A 143 -3.82 -0.38 -15.12
N ILE A 144 -4.01 -1.61 -15.59
CA ILE A 144 -3.58 -2.82 -14.87
C ILE A 144 -2.57 -3.55 -15.73
N VAL A 145 -1.33 -3.67 -15.24
CA VAL A 145 -0.27 -4.44 -15.88
C VAL A 145 -0.01 -5.69 -15.06
N GLY A 146 -0.22 -6.87 -15.65
CA GLY A 146 0.13 -8.10 -14.97
C GLY A 146 0.17 -9.38 -15.77
N SER A 147 0.95 -10.35 -15.31
CA SER A 147 1.06 -11.64 -16.02
C SER A 147 -0.24 -12.43 -15.95
N THR A 148 -0.87 -12.47 -14.78
CA THR A 148 -2.12 -13.17 -14.53
C THR A 148 -3.12 -12.23 -13.87
N GLY A 149 -4.22 -11.95 -14.56
CA GLY A 149 -5.37 -11.23 -14.04
C GLY A 149 -6.57 -12.15 -13.95
N SER A 150 -7.53 -11.83 -13.08
CA SER A 150 -8.89 -12.35 -13.17
C SER A 150 -9.82 -11.21 -12.78
N GLN A 151 -11.04 -11.17 -13.30
CA GLN A 151 -12.12 -10.32 -12.76
C GLN A 151 -11.75 -8.84 -12.55
N SER A 152 -10.95 -8.26 -13.45
CA SER A 152 -10.55 -6.86 -13.36
C SER A 152 -11.56 -5.97 -14.10
N ASN A 153 -11.97 -4.85 -13.49
CA ASN A 153 -12.90 -3.91 -14.08
C ASN A 153 -12.24 -2.53 -14.19
N ILE A 154 -12.15 -2.02 -15.42
CA ILE A 154 -11.68 -0.66 -15.68
C ILE A 154 -12.77 0.16 -16.34
N ALA A 155 -13.08 1.37 -15.84
CA ALA A 155 -14.03 2.24 -16.53
C ALA A 155 -13.36 2.95 -17.73
N THR A 156 -12.13 3.45 -17.58
CA THR A 156 -11.35 4.02 -18.68
C THR A 156 -9.86 3.67 -18.58
N GLY A 157 -9.24 3.13 -19.64
CA GLY A 157 -7.79 2.92 -19.69
C GLY A 157 -7.36 1.61 -20.37
N GLU A 158 -6.51 0.81 -19.71
CA GLU A 158 -5.92 -0.39 -20.34
C GLU A 158 -5.73 -1.55 -19.35
N ILE A 159 -5.90 -2.78 -19.84
CA ILE A 159 -5.42 -3.98 -19.13
C ILE A 159 -4.40 -4.70 -20.01
N VAL A 160 -3.17 -4.82 -19.52
CA VAL A 160 -2.08 -5.53 -20.21
C VAL A 160 -1.73 -6.80 -19.45
N GLY A 161 -1.81 -7.97 -20.11
CA GLY A 161 -1.40 -9.19 -19.46
C GLY A 161 -1.28 -10.45 -20.30
N SER A 162 -0.75 -11.52 -19.73
CA SER A 162 -0.66 -12.82 -20.44
C SER A 162 -1.94 -13.63 -20.34
N THR A 163 -2.72 -13.47 -19.27
CA THR A 163 -3.97 -14.19 -19.03
C THR A 163 -4.96 -13.27 -18.33
N VAL A 164 -6.06 -12.94 -19.00
CA VAL A 164 -7.03 -11.93 -18.54
C VAL A 164 -8.49 -12.43 -18.59
N PRO A 165 -8.84 -13.57 -17.95
CA PRO A 165 -10.20 -14.08 -17.89
C PRO A 165 -11.14 -13.12 -17.16
N GLN A 166 -12.37 -13.00 -17.68
CA GLN A 166 -13.49 -12.31 -17.01
C GLN A 166 -13.24 -10.84 -16.66
N SER A 167 -12.32 -10.17 -17.35
CA SER A 167 -12.10 -8.73 -17.16
C SER A 167 -12.95 -7.90 -18.11
N SER A 168 -13.28 -6.69 -17.71
CA SER A 168 -14.11 -5.78 -18.48
C SER A 168 -13.50 -4.37 -18.52
N ILE A 169 -13.63 -3.72 -19.67
CA ILE A 169 -13.30 -2.31 -19.83
C ILE A 169 -14.45 -1.57 -20.51
N ALA A 170 -14.89 -0.45 -19.92
CA ALA A 170 -15.97 0.34 -20.52
C ALA A 170 -15.47 1.23 -21.66
N THR A 171 -14.26 1.78 -21.55
CA THR A 171 -13.59 2.56 -22.60
C THR A 171 -12.09 2.32 -22.57
N GLY A 172 -11.51 1.84 -23.65
CA GLY A 172 -10.08 1.49 -23.70
C GLY A 172 -9.83 0.14 -24.35
N GLU A 173 -8.73 -0.52 -23.96
CA GLU A 173 -8.34 -1.80 -24.54
C GLU A 173 -7.88 -2.86 -23.53
N ILE A 174 -7.91 -4.12 -23.98
CA ILE A 174 -7.33 -5.25 -23.24
C ILE A 174 -6.31 -5.91 -24.18
N VAL A 175 -5.05 -5.90 -23.78
CA VAL A 175 -3.94 -6.51 -24.51
C VAL A 175 -3.56 -7.83 -23.83
N ALA A 176 -3.95 -8.95 -24.45
CA ALA A 176 -3.73 -10.29 -23.91
C ALA A 176 -2.71 -11.11 -24.73
N PHE A 177 -1.53 -11.39 -24.17
CA PHE A 177 -0.50 -12.23 -24.80
C PHE A 177 -0.79 -13.73 -24.57
N HIS A 178 -1.64 -14.32 -25.40
CA HIS A 178 -1.85 -15.77 -25.37
C HIS A 178 -0.62 -16.52 -25.91
N ARG A 179 -0.13 -17.53 -25.19
CA ARG A 179 0.75 -18.55 -25.78
C ARG A 179 -0.07 -19.41 -26.75
N PRO A 180 0.31 -19.57 -28.03
CA PRO A 180 -0.37 -20.49 -28.94
C PRO A 180 -0.38 -21.90 -28.35
N ARG A 181 -1.55 -22.55 -28.30
CA ARG A 181 -1.60 -24.00 -28.07
C ARG A 181 -0.98 -24.68 -29.29
N PHE A 182 0.26 -25.15 -29.18
CA PHE A 182 0.73 -26.19 -30.07
C PHE A 182 -0.03 -27.48 -29.70
N SER A 183 -1.07 -27.83 -30.48
CA SER A 183 -1.59 -29.18 -30.44
C SER A 183 -0.47 -30.10 -30.92
N LYS A 184 0.03 -30.98 -30.06
CA LYS A 184 0.81 -32.13 -30.55
C LYS A 184 -0.11 -32.88 -31.51
N PHE A 185 0.23 -32.86 -32.79
CA PHE A 185 -0.29 -33.85 -33.72
C PHE A 185 0.24 -35.20 -33.25
N ASP A 186 -0.67 -36.13 -32.92
CA ASP A 186 -0.33 -37.52 -32.68
C ASP A 186 0.31 -38.10 -33.96
N LEU A 187 1.46 -38.75 -33.79
CA LEU A 187 2.14 -39.59 -34.78
C LEU A 187 2.39 -40.95 -34.13
#